data_AF-L8PGN3-F1
#
_entry.id   AF-L8PGN3-F1
#
_cell.length_a   1.000
_cell.length_b   1.000
_cell.length_c   1.000
_cell.angle_alpha   90.00
_cell.angle_beta   90.00
_cell.angle_gamma   90.00
#
_symmetry.space_group_name_H-M   'P 1'
#
loop_
_entity.id
_entity.type
_entity.pdbx_description
1 polymer ?
#
loop_
_entity_poly.entity_id
_entity_poly.type
_entity_poly.pdbx_seq_one_letter_code
_entity_poly.pdbx_strand_id
1 'polypeptide(L)'
;MPRTRVEMTRRGRAVVRAALGVPREAGPPAPLLSLWLWKIVVRVARAGTQGVDGSLAGRGPHYLAVGQSPDGRTPSRGFIMLRHPDGVTHGPYRWFLTDSGQRHINDYLDAYRGLYPSVDTEGVDESSR
;
A
#
# COMPACT_ATOMS: atom_id res chain seq x y z
N MET A 1 40.27 6.05 -11.85
CA MET A 1 39.85 5.80 -10.46
C MET A 1 38.99 4.56 -10.41
N PRO A 2 39.43 3.45 -9.80
CA PRO A 2 38.59 2.27 -9.62
C PRO A 2 37.47 2.57 -8.62
N ARG A 3 36.22 2.18 -8.93
CA ARG A 3 35.06 2.35 -8.04
C ARG A 3 34.76 1.01 -7.37
N THR A 4 34.87 0.96 -6.05
CA THR A 4 34.49 -0.23 -5.26
C THR A 4 33.00 -0.20 -4.96
N ARG A 5 32.27 -1.22 -5.39
CA ARG A 5 30.84 -1.38 -5.08
C ARG A 5 30.71 -2.04 -3.71
N VAL A 6 30.29 -1.29 -2.71
CA VAL A 6 30.02 -1.82 -1.37
C VAL A 6 28.54 -2.19 -1.26
N GLU A 7 28.25 -3.45 -0.96
CA GLU A 7 26.88 -3.89 -0.69
C GLU A 7 26.57 -3.72 0.81
N MET A 8 25.78 -2.71 1.14
CA MET A 8 25.41 -2.46 2.53
C MET A 8 24.22 -3.34 2.93
N THR A 9 24.47 -4.36 3.74
CA THR A 9 23.44 -5.30 4.21
C THR A 9 22.44 -4.64 5.18
N ARG A 10 21.28 -5.27 5.41
CA ARG A 10 20.28 -4.77 6.38
C ARG A 10 20.87 -4.63 7.79
N ARG A 11 21.73 -5.56 8.20
CA ARG A 11 22.47 -5.51 9.47
C ARG A 11 23.50 -4.38 9.46
N GLY A 12 24.26 -4.24 8.38
CA GLY A 12 25.21 -3.14 8.21
C GLY A 12 24.55 -1.77 8.35
N ARG A 13 23.39 -1.56 7.71
CA ARG A 13 22.60 -0.32 7.88
C ARG A 13 22.13 -0.08 9.32
N ALA A 14 21.76 -1.14 10.04
CA ALA A 14 21.32 -1.04 11.43
C ALA A 14 22.48 -0.65 12.36
N VAL A 15 23.65 -1.28 12.18
CA VAL A 15 24.87 -0.96 12.93
C VAL A 15 25.32 0.47 12.65
N VAL A 16 25.35 0.89 11.38
CA VAL A 16 25.70 2.27 11.00
C VAL A 16 24.74 3.29 11.64
N ARG A 17 23.42 3.02 11.63
CA ARG A 17 22.45 3.92 12.29
C ARG A 17 22.66 3.99 13.80
N ALA A 18 22.89 2.85 14.44
CA ALA A 18 23.16 2.81 15.88
C ALA A 18 24.45 3.58 16.23
N ALA A 19 25.51 3.40 15.44
CA ALA A 19 26.77 4.11 15.60
C ALA A 19 26.64 5.63 15.37
N LEU A 20 25.77 6.04 14.44
CA LEU A 20 25.47 7.44 14.15
C LEU A 20 24.40 8.05 15.08
N GLY A 21 23.87 7.29 16.05
CA GLY A 21 22.79 7.75 16.94
C GLY A 21 21.50 8.11 16.21
N VAL A 22 21.31 7.66 14.96
CA VAL A 22 20.13 7.97 14.15
C VAL A 22 18.99 7.05 14.59
N PRO A 23 17.90 7.59 15.21
CA PRO A 23 16.76 6.78 15.58
C PRO A 23 16.16 6.12 14.35
N ARG A 24 15.68 4.88 14.48
CA ARG A 24 14.83 4.30 13.46
C ARG A 24 13.57 5.14 13.40
N GLU A 25 13.29 5.73 12.24
CA GLU A 25 12.01 6.38 11.97
C GLU A 25 10.89 5.39 12.33
N ALA A 26 10.10 5.74 13.34
CA ALA A 26 8.99 4.93 13.77
C ALA A 26 8.01 4.84 12.60
N GLY A 27 7.55 3.63 12.30
CA GLY A 27 6.48 3.47 11.32
C GLY A 27 5.23 4.20 11.79
N PRO A 28 4.25 4.40 10.88
CA PRO A 28 2.95 4.93 11.28
C PRO A 28 2.36 4.06 12.40
N PRO A 29 1.63 4.66 13.35
CA PRO A 29 1.02 3.91 14.45
C PRO A 29 0.04 2.89 13.87
N ALA A 30 0.02 1.67 14.40
CA ALA A 30 -1.01 0.71 14.04
C ALA A 30 -2.40 1.28 14.39
N PRO A 31 -3.42 1.09 13.54
CA PRO A 31 -3.45 0.24 12.35
C PRO A 31 -3.13 0.96 11.03
N LEU A 32 -2.56 2.16 11.06
CA LEU A 32 -2.29 2.96 9.86
C LEU A 32 -1.24 2.31 8.93
N LEU A 33 -1.34 2.65 7.66
CA LEU A 33 -0.45 2.24 6.58
C LEU A 33 0.69 3.23 6.42
N SER A 34 1.82 2.75 5.90
CA SER A 34 2.88 3.66 5.44
C SER A 34 2.36 4.53 4.30
N LEU A 35 2.98 5.70 4.10
CA LEU A 35 2.63 6.63 3.01
C LEU A 35 2.52 5.92 1.66
N TRP A 36 3.46 5.01 1.38
CA TRP A 36 3.48 4.25 0.14
C TRP A 36 2.28 3.30 -0.01
N LEU A 37 1.94 2.53 1.03
CA LEU A 37 0.78 1.64 1.01
C LEU A 37 -0.53 2.43 0.98
N TRP A 38 -0.59 3.57 1.67
CA TRP A 38 -1.75 4.45 1.65
C TRP A 38 -2.02 5.02 0.25
N LYS A 39 -0.97 5.50 -0.45
CA LYS A 39 -1.09 5.97 -1.85
C LYS A 39 -1.65 4.91 -2.78
N ILE A 40 -1.30 3.63 -2.57
CA ILE A 40 -1.84 2.52 -3.37
C ILE A 40 -3.34 2.35 -3.09
N VAL A 41 -3.76 2.34 -1.83
CA VAL A 41 -5.18 2.23 -1.45
C VAL A 41 -6.00 3.39 -2.03
N VAL A 42 -5.53 4.64 -1.89
CA VAL A 42 -6.18 5.82 -2.46
C VAL A 42 -6.32 5.71 -3.98
N ARG A 43 -5.26 5.28 -4.67
CA ARG A 43 -5.29 5.09 -6.12
C ARG A 43 -6.34 4.05 -6.54
N VAL A 44 -6.47 2.95 -5.79
CA VAL A 44 -7.47 1.91 -6.08
C VAL A 44 -8.88 2.38 -5.77
N ALA A 45 -9.09 3.09 -4.65
CA ALA A 45 -10.38 3.66 -4.29
C ALA A 45 -10.88 4.64 -5.37
N ARG A 46 -10.01 5.55 -5.83
CA ARG A 46 -10.33 6.52 -6.90
C ARG A 46 -10.69 5.90 -8.24
N ALA A 47 -10.18 4.70 -8.53
CA ALA A 47 -10.52 4.02 -9.76
C ALA A 47 -11.95 3.46 -9.73
N GLY A 48 -12.56 3.31 -8.55
CA GLY A 48 -13.94 2.83 -8.39
C GLY A 48 -14.23 1.57 -9.20
N THR A 49 -15.33 1.59 -9.94
CA THR A 49 -15.79 0.49 -10.80
C THR A 49 -14.93 0.26 -12.04
N GLN A 50 -14.05 1.20 -12.41
CA GLN A 50 -13.08 0.97 -13.48
C GLN A 50 -11.95 0.07 -13.02
N GLY A 51 -11.57 0.14 -11.74
CA GLY A 51 -10.41 -0.57 -11.19
C GLY A 51 -9.09 -0.10 -11.78
N VAL A 52 -7.99 -0.47 -11.14
CA VAL A 52 -6.63 -0.14 -11.61
C VAL A 52 -6.08 -1.30 -12.43
N ASP A 53 -5.49 -1.02 -13.58
CA ASP A 53 -4.85 -2.04 -14.41
C ASP A 53 -3.56 -2.62 -13.78
N GLY A 54 -2.82 -3.42 -14.55
CA GLY A 54 -1.55 -4.02 -14.14
C GLY A 54 -0.46 -3.01 -13.73
N SER A 55 -0.66 -1.71 -13.90
CA SER A 55 0.28 -0.68 -13.42
C SER A 55 0.36 -0.58 -11.89
N LEU A 56 -0.50 -1.29 -11.15
CA LEU A 56 -0.31 -1.56 -9.73
C LEU A 56 0.80 -2.62 -9.44
N ALA A 57 1.68 -2.88 -10.42
CA ALA A 57 2.80 -3.79 -10.32
C ALA A 57 3.82 -3.39 -9.23
N GLY A 58 4.56 -4.38 -8.72
CA GLY A 58 5.54 -4.22 -7.64
C GLY A 58 5.13 -4.97 -6.38
N ARG A 59 5.68 -4.58 -5.21
CA ARG A 59 5.44 -5.30 -3.96
C ARG A 59 4.16 -4.93 -3.22
N GLY A 60 3.46 -3.87 -3.65
CA GLY A 60 2.25 -3.36 -2.98
C GLY A 60 1.17 -4.43 -2.79
N PRO A 61 0.80 -5.17 -3.85
CA PRO A 61 -0.16 -6.27 -3.74
C PRO A 61 0.19 -7.32 -2.69
N HIS A 62 1.47 -7.62 -2.45
CA HIS A 62 1.82 -8.61 -1.41
C HIS A 62 1.40 -8.17 0.01
N TYR A 63 1.33 -6.87 0.28
CA TYR A 63 0.92 -6.33 1.58
C TYR A 63 -0.59 -6.07 1.68
N LEU A 64 -1.26 -5.87 0.55
CA LEU A 64 -2.65 -5.37 0.51
C LEU A 64 -3.64 -6.35 -0.10
N ALA A 65 -3.23 -7.23 -1.01
CA ALA A 65 -4.15 -8.01 -1.83
C ALA A 65 -4.60 -9.30 -1.14
N VAL A 66 -5.90 -9.61 -1.21
CA VAL A 66 -6.46 -10.86 -0.67
C VAL A 66 -5.66 -12.07 -1.16
N GLY A 67 -5.39 -13.00 -0.24
CA GLY A 67 -4.67 -14.25 -0.55
C GLY A 67 -3.17 -14.09 -0.82
N GLN A 68 -2.61 -12.88 -0.65
CA GLN A 68 -1.17 -12.64 -0.74
C GLN A 68 -0.52 -12.58 0.64
N SER A 69 0.80 -12.73 0.67
CA SER A 69 1.61 -12.57 1.88
C SER A 69 2.97 -11.97 1.52
N PRO A 70 3.46 -10.95 2.25
CA PRO A 70 4.79 -10.39 2.00
C PRO A 70 5.94 -11.35 2.31
N ASP A 71 5.72 -12.29 3.23
CA ASP A 71 6.72 -13.22 3.76
C ASP A 71 6.29 -14.70 3.65
N GLY A 72 5.14 -14.96 3.03
CA GLY A 72 4.54 -16.30 2.90
C GLY A 72 3.91 -16.84 4.20
N ARG A 73 3.91 -16.07 5.29
CA ARG A 73 3.46 -16.51 6.63
C ARG A 73 2.35 -15.63 7.19
N THR A 74 2.48 -14.32 7.00
CA THR A 74 1.53 -13.34 7.49
C THR A 74 0.55 -13.00 6.39
N PRO A 75 -0.78 -13.20 6.57
CA PRO A 75 -1.73 -12.79 5.55
C PRO A 75 -1.60 -11.27 5.31
N SER A 76 -1.74 -10.87 4.05
CA SER A 76 -1.91 -9.47 3.71
C SER A 76 -3.16 -8.90 4.40
N ARG A 77 -3.32 -7.57 4.34
CA ARG A 77 -4.51 -6.92 4.92
C ARG A 77 -5.80 -7.16 4.14
N GLY A 78 -5.72 -7.68 2.92
CA GLY A 78 -6.90 -7.99 2.10
C GLY A 78 -7.74 -6.78 1.69
N PHE A 79 -7.15 -5.59 1.57
CA PHE A 79 -7.83 -4.34 1.20
C PHE A 79 -8.09 -4.18 -0.30
N ILE A 80 -7.38 -4.95 -1.13
CA ILE A 80 -7.58 -4.95 -2.58
C ILE A 80 -7.71 -6.38 -3.10
N MET A 81 -8.34 -6.53 -4.26
CA MET A 81 -8.48 -7.82 -4.93
C MET A 81 -8.32 -7.68 -6.44
N LEU A 82 -7.83 -8.74 -7.07
CA LEU A 82 -7.69 -8.84 -8.53
C LEU A 82 -8.92 -9.57 -9.09
N ARG A 83 -9.70 -8.93 -9.95
CA ARG A 83 -10.90 -9.52 -10.57
C ARG A 83 -11.17 -8.91 -11.95
N HIS A 84 -12.08 -9.49 -12.73
CA HIS A 84 -12.58 -8.82 -13.92
C HIS A 84 -13.46 -7.62 -13.52
N PRO A 85 -13.50 -6.56 -14.35
CA PRO A 85 -14.50 -5.50 -14.21
C PRO A 85 -15.92 -6.03 -14.20
N ASP A 86 -16.83 -5.27 -13.58
CA ASP A 86 -18.24 -5.67 -13.49
C ASP A 86 -18.87 -5.83 -14.89
N GLY A 87 -19.63 -6.91 -15.07
CA GLY A 87 -20.25 -7.25 -16.36
C GLY A 87 -19.31 -7.88 -17.39
N VAL A 88 -18.04 -8.12 -17.05
CA VAL A 88 -17.05 -8.71 -17.95
C VAL A 88 -16.60 -10.08 -17.41
N THR A 89 -16.65 -11.12 -18.26
CA THR A 89 -16.22 -12.48 -17.90
C THR A 89 -14.85 -12.89 -18.47
N HIS A 90 -14.28 -12.08 -19.38
CA HIS A 90 -12.99 -12.35 -20.02
C HIS A 90 -12.19 -11.05 -20.26
N GLY A 91 -10.86 -11.14 -20.36
CA GLY A 91 -9.98 -10.00 -20.64
C GLY A 91 -8.99 -9.71 -19.50
N PRO A 92 -8.36 -8.53 -19.44
CA PRO A 92 -7.38 -8.24 -18.40
C PRO A 92 -8.07 -8.08 -17.04
N TYR A 93 -7.46 -8.68 -16.01
CA TYR A 93 -7.83 -8.43 -14.62
C TYR A 93 -7.47 -7.00 -14.21
N ARG A 94 -8.24 -6.45 -13.26
CA ARG A 94 -7.98 -5.15 -12.63
C ARG A 94 -8.08 -5.26 -11.11
N TRP A 95 -7.44 -4.32 -10.43
CA TRP A 95 -7.41 -4.19 -8.99
C TRP A 95 -8.58 -3.34 -8.52
N PHE A 96 -9.32 -3.87 -7.55
CA PHE A 96 -10.47 -3.22 -6.94
C PHE A 96 -10.31 -3.19 -5.43
N LEU A 97 -10.97 -2.22 -4.80
CA LEU A 97 -11.08 -2.16 -3.35
C LEU A 97 -12.02 -3.27 -2.87
N THR A 98 -11.69 -3.89 -1.75
CA THR A 98 -12.58 -4.82 -1.05
C THR A 98 -13.42 -4.08 -0.01
N ASP A 99 -14.46 -4.73 0.52
CA ASP A 99 -15.25 -4.18 1.62
C ASP A 99 -14.41 -3.86 2.86
N SER A 100 -13.40 -4.68 3.16
CA SER A 100 -12.46 -4.42 4.25
C SER A 100 -11.54 -3.23 3.96
N GLY A 101 -11.13 -3.06 2.70
CA GLY A 101 -10.40 -1.86 2.24
C GLY A 101 -11.24 -0.59 2.38
N GLN A 102 -12.51 -0.63 1.97
CA GLN A 102 -13.44 0.48 2.10
C GLN A 102 -13.69 0.83 3.57
N ARG A 103 -13.92 -0.18 4.42
CA ARG A 103 -14.06 0.03 5.87
C ARG A 103 -12.81 0.65 6.47
N HIS A 104 -11.62 0.17 6.10
CA HIS A 104 -10.36 0.75 6.58
C HIS A 104 -10.22 2.22 6.18
N ILE A 105 -10.62 2.59 4.97
CA ILE A 105 -10.64 4.00 4.55
C ILE A 105 -11.58 4.79 5.46
N ASN A 106 -12.83 4.34 5.59
CA ASN A 106 -13.85 5.06 6.37
C ASN A 106 -13.45 5.23 7.84
N ASP A 107 -12.84 4.21 8.45
CA ASP A 107 -12.44 4.22 9.86
C ASP A 107 -11.24 5.15 10.13
N TYR A 108 -10.37 5.38 9.15
CA TYR A 108 -9.06 6.03 9.37
C TYR A 108 -8.74 7.21 8.42
N LEU A 109 -9.70 7.65 7.60
CA LEU A 109 -9.46 8.70 6.59
C LEU A 109 -8.92 9.99 7.21
N ASP A 110 -9.53 10.48 8.28
CA ASP A 110 -9.12 11.72 8.93
C ASP A 110 -7.72 11.60 9.56
N ALA A 111 -7.39 10.43 10.12
CA ALA A 111 -6.05 10.15 10.61
C ALA A 111 -5.01 10.18 9.50
N TYR A 112 -5.33 9.67 8.31
CA TYR A 112 -4.45 9.76 7.14
C TYR A 112 -4.31 11.17 6.59
N ARG A 113 -5.39 11.97 6.59
CA ARG A 113 -5.34 13.39 6.19
C ARG A 113 -4.38 14.17 7.09
N GLY A 114 -4.40 13.90 8.40
CA GLY A 114 -3.43 14.48 9.34
C GLY A 114 -2.00 13.96 9.15
N LEU A 115 -1.83 12.65 8.93
CA LEU A 115 -0.51 12.03 8.85
C LEU A 115 0.19 12.28 7.51
N TYR A 116 -0.57 12.37 6.42
CA TYR A 116 -0.08 12.49 5.04
C TYR A 116 -0.84 13.58 4.27
N PRO A 117 -0.73 14.87 4.65
CA PRO A 117 -1.50 15.95 4.05
C PRO A 117 -1.19 16.19 2.56
N SER A 118 -0.08 15.65 2.05
CA SER A 118 0.30 15.72 0.64
C SER A 118 -0.35 14.65 -0.24
N VAL A 119 -1.06 13.68 0.36
CA VAL A 119 -1.85 12.71 -0.40
C VAL A 119 -3.23 13.29 -0.62
N ASP A 120 -3.51 13.59 -1.88
CA ASP A 120 -4.83 13.99 -2.30
C ASP A 120 -5.83 12.82 -2.10
N THR A 121 -6.85 13.06 -1.28
CA THR A 121 -7.88 12.08 -0.87
C THR A 121 -9.28 12.53 -1.26
N GLU A 122 -9.41 13.52 -2.15
CA GLU A 122 -10.69 13.93 -2.71
C GLU A 122 -11.38 12.74 -3.41
N GLY A 123 -12.69 12.60 -3.18
CA GLY A 123 -13.55 11.54 -3.75
C GLY A 123 -13.35 10.13 -3.19
N VAL A 124 -12.52 9.96 -2.16
CA VAL A 124 -12.23 8.65 -1.55
C VAL A 124 -13.33 8.21 -0.55
N ASP A 125 -14.08 9.17 -0.01
CA ASP A 125 -15.27 8.96 0.83
C ASP A 125 -16.55 8.68 0.01
N GLU A 126 -16.58 9.08 -1.26
CA GLU A 126 -17.74 8.96 -2.15
C GLU A 126 -17.86 7.63 -2.90
N SER A 127 -16.86 6.74 -2.81
CA SER A 127 -16.85 5.43 -3.49
C SER A 127 -17.96 4.44 -3.03
N SER A 128 -18.92 4.91 -2.23
CA SER A 128 -20.11 4.18 -1.76
C SER A 128 -21.42 4.59 -2.47
N ARG A 129 -21.39 5.26 -3.63
CA ARG A 129 -22.61 5.64 -4.36
C ARG A 129 -22.63 5.21 -5.82
#